data_AF-A0A354TEY8-F1
#
_entry.id   AF-A0A354TEY8-F1
#
_cell.length_a   1.000
_cell.length_b   1.000
_cell.length_c   1.000
_cell.angle_alpha   90.00
_cell.angle_beta   90.00
_cell.angle_gamma   90.00
#
_symmetry.space_group_name_H-M   'P 1'
#
loop_
_entity.id
_entity.type
_entity.pdbx_description
1 polymer ?
#
loop_
_entity_poly.entity_id
_entity_poly.type
_entity_poly.pdbx_seq_one_letter_code
_entity_poly.pdbx_strand_id
1 'polypeptide(L)'
;MPLRAQTNGGLGETVASGLADHLKASLVGTKKSGLPHFLVACAGQGGRQIHELSSADLSTNERTPDSRRNGGGYYRTSLDDARRAMEQAKTMGASFRIAALYWMQGEGNGGPTGGIVPTRWDAEIPRKQGLTWYRDQLMAYRRQWSADLCAITGQRGELPMFTYQTLGPAGDAQLMAADADAAIHLVGPHYAVPSAIPSRTTQGRHGDPIHLSADGERWWGEQVGKVMHRVLHQDEEWQPLRPLGARLGTERDSILIEFIVPRPPLVVDTTFLARQEIATNDGFSSLAGLQVRDKSGQTVTLAAVEVAAPTSLRIRLARALPEDQTCKISYGHPFASALGSVIALRKGPEVDGQTTEEIVLKSSFANQLKPLTDEGAFLVTTTSGSTTRAPVRHVSEENGVTVLRYEPRELRNNIPFAVGQTIVAQRSFSYGNVRDTDPESSIHRFADAAYGTHAGRPYPLWNWCVLFSDYTVNESQSR
;
A
#
# COMPACT_ATOMS: atom_id res chain seq x y z
N MET A 1 -7.94 -7.86 28.26
CA MET A 1 -8.28 -6.46 27.95
C MET A 1 -7.78 -6.19 26.55
N PRO A 2 -8.62 -5.88 25.55
CA PRO A 2 -8.10 -5.31 24.31
C PRO A 2 -7.34 -4.04 24.67
N LEU A 3 -6.16 -3.85 24.07
CA LEU A 3 -5.32 -2.67 24.30
C LEU A 3 -6.16 -1.41 24.01
N ARG A 4 -6.49 -0.64 25.06
CA ARG A 4 -7.12 0.68 24.89
C ARG A 4 -6.02 1.68 24.55
N ALA A 5 -5.86 1.93 23.26
CA ALA A 5 -5.01 2.97 22.69
C ALA A 5 -5.55 4.37 23.06
N GLN A 6 -5.15 4.96 24.19
CA GLN A 6 -5.67 6.29 24.58
C GLN A 6 -4.68 7.28 25.18
N THR A 7 -3.43 6.93 25.49
CA THR A 7 -2.60 7.84 26.33
C THR A 7 -1.58 8.73 25.63
N ASN A 8 -1.13 8.44 24.40
CA ASN A 8 -0.03 9.21 23.76
C ASN A 8 -0.31 9.66 22.32
N GLY A 9 -1.29 10.55 22.13
CA GLY A 9 -1.33 11.56 21.04
C GLY A 9 -1.04 11.14 19.59
N GLY A 10 -1.25 9.88 19.22
CA GLY A 10 -0.87 9.30 17.93
C GLY A 10 -0.74 7.77 17.90
N LEU A 11 -0.81 7.10 19.05
CA LEU A 11 -0.89 5.63 19.14
C LEU A 11 -2.34 5.16 18.86
N GLY A 12 -2.51 4.30 17.84
CA GLY A 12 -3.78 3.68 17.42
C GLY A 12 -3.67 2.16 17.30
N GLU A 13 -4.63 1.53 16.61
CA GLU A 13 -4.51 0.12 16.18
C GLU A 13 -3.22 -0.07 15.37
N THR A 14 -2.62 -1.26 15.44
CA THR A 14 -1.44 -1.61 14.65
C THR A 14 -1.68 -2.95 13.94
N VAL A 15 -0.85 -3.26 12.94
CA VAL A 15 -0.80 -4.59 12.31
C VAL A 15 -0.70 -5.78 13.30
N ALA A 16 -0.24 -5.55 14.53
CA ALA A 16 0.06 -6.61 15.48
C ALA A 16 -1.16 -7.46 15.83
N SER A 17 -2.32 -6.84 16.02
CA SER A 17 -3.55 -7.55 16.40
C SER A 17 -3.99 -8.50 15.29
N GLY A 18 -4.16 -7.98 14.07
CA GLY A 18 -4.56 -8.80 12.92
C GLY A 18 -3.55 -9.90 12.61
N LEU A 19 -2.26 -9.61 12.73
CA LEU A 19 -1.18 -10.58 12.52
C LEU A 19 -1.22 -11.72 13.53
N ALA A 20 -1.27 -11.40 14.82
CA ALA A 20 -1.21 -12.39 15.89
C ALA A 20 -2.49 -13.25 15.92
N ASP A 21 -3.65 -12.62 15.75
CA ASP A 21 -4.93 -13.32 15.77
C ASP A 21 -5.07 -14.23 14.54
N HIS A 22 -4.67 -13.79 13.34
CA HIS A 22 -4.72 -14.63 12.14
C HIS A 22 -3.76 -15.82 12.27
N LEU A 23 -2.50 -15.59 12.66
CA LEU A 23 -1.54 -16.68 12.90
C LEU A 23 -2.06 -17.69 13.93
N LYS A 24 -2.68 -17.20 15.01
CA LYS A 24 -3.27 -18.08 16.03
C LYS A 24 -4.39 -18.92 15.43
N ALA A 25 -5.29 -18.31 14.66
CA ALA A 25 -6.38 -19.00 13.99
C ALA A 25 -5.90 -20.05 12.99
N SER A 26 -4.89 -19.74 12.16
CA SER A 26 -4.33 -20.68 11.17
C SER A 26 -3.63 -21.88 11.82
N LEU A 27 -3.24 -21.78 13.09
CA LEU A 27 -2.62 -22.88 13.84
C LEU A 27 -3.62 -23.73 14.64
N VAL A 28 -4.89 -23.33 14.73
CA VAL A 28 -5.94 -24.13 15.38
C VAL A 28 -6.15 -25.41 14.58
N GLY A 29 -5.93 -26.56 15.23
CA GLY A 29 -6.10 -27.88 14.61
C GLY A 29 -4.83 -28.48 13.98
N THR A 30 -3.77 -27.70 13.75
CA THR A 30 -2.51 -28.21 13.19
C THR A 30 -1.51 -28.68 14.26
N LYS A 31 -1.63 -28.21 15.52
CA LYS A 31 -0.73 -28.57 16.62
C LYS A 31 -1.43 -29.31 17.76
N LYS A 32 -0.95 -30.52 18.09
CA LYS A 32 -1.43 -31.35 19.22
C LYS A 32 -0.95 -30.87 20.61
N SER A 33 0.08 -30.04 20.68
CA SER A 33 0.75 -29.63 21.93
C SER A 33 0.25 -28.29 22.52
N GLY A 34 -0.97 -27.86 22.18
CA GLY A 34 -1.50 -26.54 22.53
C GLY A 34 -1.07 -25.43 21.57
N LEU A 35 -1.85 -24.35 21.53
CA LEU A 35 -1.59 -23.20 20.66
C LEU A 35 -0.44 -22.35 21.21
N PRO A 36 0.51 -21.90 20.36
CA PRO A 36 1.56 -20.99 20.81
C PRO A 36 0.95 -19.65 21.26
N HIS A 37 1.55 -19.06 22.29
CA HIS A 37 1.30 -17.65 22.63
C HIS A 37 2.22 -16.77 21.80
N PHE A 38 1.63 -15.87 21.02
CA PHE A 38 2.39 -14.90 20.25
C PHE A 38 2.68 -13.65 21.09
N LEU A 39 3.95 -13.26 21.14
CA LEU A 39 4.39 -11.96 21.62
C LEU A 39 4.78 -11.13 20.39
N VAL A 40 4.20 -9.95 20.24
CA VAL A 40 4.55 -9.00 19.18
C VAL A 40 5.22 -7.79 19.81
N ALA A 41 6.49 -7.57 19.50
CA ALA A 41 7.24 -6.39 19.93
C ALA A 41 7.03 -5.25 18.92
N CYS A 42 6.46 -4.13 19.38
CA CYS A 42 6.11 -2.99 18.54
C CYS A 42 7.05 -1.81 18.82
N ALA A 43 8.31 -1.90 18.39
CA ALA A 43 9.30 -0.83 18.58
C ALA A 43 9.23 0.30 17.53
N GLY A 44 8.24 0.23 16.62
CA GLY A 44 8.08 1.13 15.46
C GLY A 44 8.10 2.62 15.84
N GLN A 45 8.73 3.44 15.00
CA GLN A 45 8.81 4.89 15.20
C GLN A 45 8.38 5.64 13.94
N GLY A 46 7.42 6.55 14.10
CA GLY A 46 6.85 7.32 12.99
C GLY A 46 7.85 8.27 12.33
N GLY A 47 7.74 8.39 11.00
CA GLY A 47 8.45 9.40 10.21
C GLY A 47 9.96 9.20 10.12
N ARG A 48 10.47 7.98 10.32
CA ARG A 48 11.89 7.63 10.32
C ARG A 48 12.39 7.08 8.98
N GLN A 49 13.66 7.34 8.70
CA GLN A 49 14.43 6.71 7.64
C GLN A 49 15.13 5.45 8.14
N ILE A 50 15.51 4.55 7.23
CA ILE A 50 16.10 3.25 7.57
C ILE A 50 17.35 3.36 8.47
N HIS A 51 18.19 4.37 8.29
CA HIS A 51 19.37 4.60 9.13
C HIS A 51 19.06 5.14 10.53
N GLU A 52 17.90 5.79 10.73
CA GLU A 52 17.44 6.18 12.07
C GLU A 52 16.91 4.96 12.85
N LEU A 53 16.58 3.87 12.15
CA LEU A 53 16.04 2.64 12.73
C LEU A 53 17.07 1.51 12.83
N SER A 54 18.22 1.68 12.17
CA SER A 54 19.30 0.70 12.17
C SER A 54 20.18 0.78 13.41
N SER A 55 21.17 -0.10 13.51
CA SER A 55 22.20 -0.05 14.56
C SER A 55 23.00 1.27 14.56
N ALA A 56 22.98 2.03 13.45
CA ALA A 56 23.57 3.36 13.39
C ALA A 56 22.84 4.39 14.28
N ASP A 57 21.55 4.17 14.56
CA ASP A 57 20.68 4.99 15.41
C ASP A 57 20.90 6.52 15.27
N LEU A 58 20.72 7.01 14.04
CA LEU A 58 20.83 8.45 13.75
C LEU A 58 19.76 9.30 14.46
N SER A 59 18.82 8.69 15.19
CA SER A 59 17.83 9.41 15.98
C SER A 59 18.46 10.19 17.15
N THR A 60 19.69 9.83 17.55
CA THR A 60 20.47 10.53 18.58
C THR A 60 21.36 11.65 18.03
N ASN A 61 21.46 11.80 16.70
CA ASN A 61 22.29 12.83 16.07
C ASN A 61 21.83 14.25 16.50
N GLU A 62 22.76 15.13 16.82
CA GLU A 62 22.46 16.50 17.29
C GLU A 62 21.68 17.35 16.28
N ARG A 63 21.82 17.05 14.97
CA ARG A 63 21.05 17.71 13.91
C ARG A 63 19.58 17.30 13.90
N THR A 64 19.24 16.14 14.47
CA THR A 64 17.86 15.64 14.52
C THR A 64 16.98 16.58 15.34
N PRO A 65 15.81 17.03 14.82
CA PRO A 65 14.92 17.90 15.57
C PRO A 65 14.50 17.28 16.90
N ASP A 66 14.30 18.08 17.94
CA ASP A 66 14.00 17.60 19.30
C ASP A 66 12.77 16.70 19.36
N SER A 67 11.71 17.06 18.63
CA SER A 67 10.50 16.24 18.49
C SER A 67 10.73 14.86 17.88
N ARG A 68 11.92 14.65 17.30
CA ARG A 68 12.38 13.43 16.68
C ARG A 68 13.67 12.89 17.33
N ARG A 69 14.19 13.44 18.43
CA ARG A 69 15.30 12.79 19.16
C ARG A 69 14.74 11.79 20.16
N ASN A 70 15.32 10.59 20.26
CA ASN A 70 15.01 9.66 21.35
C ASN A 70 16.24 8.85 21.78
N GLY A 71 16.33 8.54 23.08
CA GLY A 71 17.53 7.98 23.72
C GLY A 71 17.68 6.46 23.64
N GLY A 72 17.02 5.80 22.68
CA GLY A 72 17.01 4.33 22.62
C GLY A 72 16.83 3.72 21.23
N GLY A 73 16.41 4.47 20.21
CA GLY A 73 16.25 3.99 18.85
C GLY A 73 15.27 2.82 18.70
N TYR A 74 14.85 2.54 17.46
CA TYR A 74 14.08 1.31 17.17
C TYR A 74 14.92 0.07 17.45
N TYR A 75 16.18 0.09 16.98
CA TYR A 75 17.07 -1.06 17.02
C TYR A 75 17.33 -1.55 18.44
N ARG A 76 17.85 -0.68 19.31
CA ARG A 76 18.20 -1.06 20.68
C ARG A 76 16.95 -1.42 21.49
N THR A 77 15.82 -0.73 21.29
CA THR A 77 14.54 -1.12 21.91
C THR A 77 14.15 -2.56 21.54
N SER A 78 14.29 -2.95 20.27
CA SER A 78 13.97 -4.31 19.83
C SER A 78 14.88 -5.39 20.48
N LEU A 79 16.17 -5.08 20.67
CA LEU A 79 17.09 -5.98 21.37
C LEU A 79 16.73 -6.10 22.86
N ASP A 80 16.36 -4.99 23.49
CA ASP A 80 15.93 -4.97 24.89
C ASP A 80 14.60 -5.72 25.09
N ASP A 81 13.67 -5.64 24.12
CA ASP A 81 12.44 -6.44 24.11
C ASP A 81 12.74 -7.94 24.04
N ALA A 82 13.68 -8.35 23.19
CA ALA A 82 14.10 -9.76 23.12
C ALA A 82 14.70 -10.26 24.43
N ARG A 83 15.54 -9.44 25.10
CA ARG A 83 16.10 -9.76 26.43
C ARG A 83 15.01 -9.91 27.47
N ARG A 84 14.05 -8.96 27.52
CA ARG A 84 12.89 -9.01 28.43
C ARG A 84 12.04 -10.25 28.19
N ALA A 85 11.79 -10.60 26.93
CA ALA A 85 11.00 -11.77 26.56
C ALA A 85 11.69 -13.08 27.00
N MET A 86 13.00 -13.20 26.83
CA MET A 86 13.78 -14.34 27.30
C MET A 86 13.69 -14.51 28.83
N GLU A 87 13.87 -13.42 29.59
CA GLU A 87 13.79 -13.46 31.06
C GLU A 87 12.37 -13.81 31.55
N GLN A 88 11.35 -13.22 30.91
CA GLN A 88 9.96 -13.52 31.23
C GLN A 88 9.61 -14.99 30.93
N ALA A 89 10.04 -15.52 29.79
CA ALA A 89 9.81 -16.92 29.43
C ALA A 89 10.48 -17.87 30.42
N LYS A 90 11.73 -17.58 30.83
CA LYS A 90 12.45 -18.32 31.87
C LYS A 90 11.68 -18.31 33.19
N THR A 91 11.18 -17.15 33.63
CA THR A 91 10.38 -17.01 34.85
C THR A 91 9.09 -17.84 34.79
N MET A 92 8.49 -17.98 33.61
CA MET A 92 7.29 -18.77 33.37
C MET A 92 7.56 -20.26 33.14
N GLY A 93 8.82 -20.70 33.10
CA GLY A 93 9.17 -22.07 32.70
C GLY A 93 8.81 -22.40 31.24
N ALA A 94 8.67 -21.39 30.38
CA ALA A 94 8.34 -21.53 28.97
C ALA A 94 9.60 -21.39 28.08
N SER A 95 9.56 -21.99 26.89
CA SER A 95 10.54 -21.70 25.86
C SER A 95 10.14 -20.46 25.07
N PHE A 96 11.12 -19.65 24.69
CA PHE A 96 10.94 -18.49 23.82
C PHE A 96 11.76 -18.65 22.54
N ARG A 97 11.17 -18.23 21.42
CA ARG A 97 11.87 -18.04 20.16
C ARG A 97 11.22 -16.89 19.40
N ILE A 98 12.03 -16.17 18.64
CA ILE A 98 11.57 -15.22 17.62
C ILE A 98 11.28 -16.04 16.36
N ALA A 99 10.03 -15.97 15.89
CA ALA A 99 9.60 -16.69 14.69
C ALA A 99 9.99 -15.94 13.41
N ALA A 100 9.85 -14.62 13.40
CA ALA A 100 10.12 -13.77 12.26
C ALA A 100 10.34 -12.32 12.69
N LEU A 101 10.95 -11.56 11.79
CA LEU A 101 11.03 -10.10 11.83
C LEU A 101 9.91 -9.53 10.95
N TYR A 102 9.37 -8.37 11.35
CA TYR A 102 8.38 -7.66 10.55
C TYR A 102 8.82 -6.21 10.32
N TRP A 103 8.83 -5.79 9.06
CA TRP A 103 9.33 -4.49 8.64
C TRP A 103 8.28 -3.72 7.84
N MET A 104 7.79 -2.63 8.43
CA MET A 104 7.02 -1.62 7.72
C MET A 104 7.73 -0.27 7.78
N GLN A 105 8.57 -0.01 6.77
CA GLN A 105 9.17 1.29 6.55
C GLN A 105 9.58 1.42 5.09
N GLY A 106 9.66 2.66 4.62
CA GLY A 106 10.23 3.06 3.32
C GLY A 106 9.77 4.46 2.92
N GLU A 107 8.60 4.87 3.41
CA GLU A 107 7.99 6.19 3.24
C GLU A 107 8.96 7.32 3.61
N GLY A 108 9.63 7.21 4.76
CA GLY A 108 10.55 8.24 5.25
C GLY A 108 11.78 8.45 4.36
N ASN A 109 12.11 7.47 3.52
CA ASN A 109 13.21 7.53 2.57
C ASN A 109 12.77 8.06 1.19
N GLY A 110 11.48 8.31 0.96
CA GLY A 110 10.99 8.83 -0.31
C GLY A 110 11.43 10.27 -0.56
N GLY A 111 12.10 10.52 -1.68
CA GLY A 111 12.45 11.87 -2.12
C GLY A 111 11.37 12.55 -2.97
N PRO A 112 11.40 13.89 -3.07
CA PRO A 112 10.37 14.67 -3.78
C PRO A 112 10.37 14.44 -5.30
N THR A 113 11.46 13.93 -5.89
CA THR A 113 11.54 13.62 -7.33
C THR A 113 11.36 12.13 -7.63
N GLY A 114 10.98 11.33 -6.64
CA GLY A 114 10.76 9.89 -6.76
C GLY A 114 12.03 9.04 -6.63
N GLY A 115 13.14 9.65 -6.18
CA GLY A 115 14.35 9.01 -5.73
C GLY A 115 14.31 8.64 -4.24
N ILE A 116 15.49 8.39 -3.67
CA ILE A 116 15.65 8.00 -2.27
C ILE A 116 16.49 9.03 -1.53
N VAL A 117 16.01 9.48 -0.39
CA VAL A 117 16.73 10.32 0.57
C VAL A 117 17.31 9.39 1.65
N PRO A 118 18.63 9.15 1.69
CA PRO A 118 19.25 8.20 2.61
C PRO A 118 19.03 8.55 4.07
N THR A 119 19.36 9.79 4.43
CA THR A 119 19.14 10.40 5.73
C THR A 119 18.51 11.79 5.57
N ARG A 120 18.03 12.40 6.66
CA ARG A 120 17.34 13.70 6.67
C ARG A 120 18.18 14.84 6.12
N TRP A 121 19.50 14.63 6.04
CA TRP A 121 20.50 15.63 5.71
C TRP A 121 21.14 15.38 4.35
N ASP A 122 20.90 14.21 3.76
CA ASP A 122 21.52 13.84 2.50
C ASP A 122 20.70 14.34 1.32
N ALA A 123 21.40 14.58 0.21
CA ALA A 123 20.75 14.83 -1.06
C ALA A 123 19.96 13.61 -1.51
N GLU A 124 18.88 13.86 -2.25
CA GLU A 124 18.12 12.79 -2.91
C GLU A 124 19.02 12.08 -3.93
N ILE A 125 19.16 10.76 -3.77
CA ILE A 125 19.79 9.89 -4.75
C ILE A 125 18.77 9.64 -5.87
N PRO A 126 19.16 9.79 -7.17
CA PRO A 126 18.24 9.54 -8.27
C PRO A 126 17.71 8.10 -8.25
N ARG A 127 16.46 7.92 -8.69
CA ARG A 127 15.66 6.69 -8.52
C ARG A 127 16.45 5.40 -8.71
N LYS A 128 17.10 5.19 -9.86
CA LYS A 128 17.80 3.92 -10.15
C LYS A 128 18.91 3.60 -9.13
N GLN A 129 19.73 4.59 -8.75
CA GLN A 129 20.77 4.35 -7.74
C GLN A 129 20.16 4.25 -6.34
N GLY A 130 19.12 5.04 -6.06
CA GLY A 130 18.41 5.04 -4.78
C GLY A 130 17.75 3.70 -4.46
N LEU A 131 17.12 3.06 -5.45
CA LEU A 131 16.50 1.74 -5.28
C LEU A 131 17.53 0.67 -4.91
N THR A 132 18.66 0.63 -5.64
CA THR A 132 19.79 -0.26 -5.32
C THR A 132 20.33 0.02 -3.92
N TRP A 133 20.50 1.29 -3.55
CA TRP A 133 20.95 1.68 -2.23
C TRP A 133 20.01 1.17 -1.12
N TYR A 134 18.71 1.44 -1.24
CA TYR A 134 17.75 1.04 -0.20
C TYR A 134 17.64 -0.48 -0.08
N ARG A 135 17.68 -1.21 -1.22
CA ARG A 135 17.76 -2.67 -1.24
C ARG A 135 18.92 -3.17 -0.39
N ASP A 136 20.12 -2.66 -0.66
CA ASP A 136 21.34 -3.09 0.03
C ASP A 136 21.30 -2.75 1.52
N GLN A 137 20.77 -1.58 1.87
CA GLN A 137 20.56 -1.21 3.27
C GLN A 137 19.57 -2.14 3.98
N LEU A 138 18.45 -2.49 3.34
CA LEU A 138 17.45 -3.38 3.92
C LEU A 138 18.02 -4.80 4.16
N MET A 139 18.77 -5.34 3.19
CA MET A 139 19.44 -6.63 3.33
C MET A 139 20.49 -6.63 4.44
N ALA A 140 21.37 -5.62 4.45
CA ALA A 140 22.39 -5.48 5.49
C ALA A 140 21.76 -5.34 6.88
N TYR A 141 20.71 -4.52 6.97
CA TYR A 141 19.99 -4.28 8.21
C TYR A 141 19.32 -5.55 8.73
N ARG A 142 18.60 -6.30 7.89
CA ARG A 142 18.00 -7.59 8.29
C ARG A 142 19.05 -8.54 8.83
N ARG A 143 20.17 -8.71 8.14
CA ARG A 143 21.25 -9.64 8.54
C ARG A 143 21.79 -9.29 9.92
N GLN A 144 22.11 -8.01 10.13
CA GLN A 144 22.60 -7.53 11.42
C GLN A 144 21.56 -7.73 12.53
N TRP A 145 20.30 -7.34 12.26
CA TRP A 145 19.22 -7.46 13.23
C TRP A 145 18.94 -8.91 13.61
N SER A 146 18.90 -9.80 12.62
CA SER A 146 18.76 -11.23 12.82
C SER A 146 19.91 -11.80 13.66
N ALA A 147 21.16 -11.46 13.33
CA ALA A 147 22.33 -11.98 14.04
C ALA A 147 22.32 -11.58 15.52
N ASP A 148 22.05 -10.30 15.81
CA ASP A 148 22.04 -9.79 17.18
C ASP A 148 20.87 -10.38 18.00
N LEU A 149 19.70 -10.56 17.39
CA LEU A 149 18.56 -11.21 18.04
C LEU A 149 18.82 -12.70 18.29
N CYS A 150 19.40 -13.42 17.32
CA CYS A 150 19.81 -14.82 17.50
C CYS A 150 20.87 -14.97 18.61
N ALA A 151 21.80 -14.02 18.74
CA ALA A 151 22.77 -14.01 19.83
C ALA A 151 22.12 -13.86 21.21
N ILE A 152 21.01 -13.11 21.31
CA ILE A 152 20.23 -12.96 22.54
C ILE A 152 19.41 -14.21 22.85
N THR A 153 18.75 -14.79 21.85
CA THR A 153 17.82 -15.92 22.06
C THR A 153 18.49 -17.29 22.02
N GLY A 154 19.73 -17.38 21.52
CA GLY A 154 20.44 -18.64 21.29
C GLY A 154 19.96 -19.41 20.06
N GLN A 155 19.10 -18.80 19.21
CA GLN A 155 18.64 -19.42 17.96
C GLN A 155 19.79 -19.55 16.95
N ARG A 156 19.79 -20.64 16.17
CA ARG A 156 20.72 -20.85 15.05
C ARG A 156 20.08 -20.45 13.73
N GLY A 157 20.91 -20.11 12.75
CA GLY A 157 20.46 -19.66 11.44
C GLY A 157 20.02 -18.21 11.44
N GLU A 158 19.23 -17.84 10.42
CA GLU A 158 18.72 -16.49 10.25
C GLU A 158 17.21 -16.43 10.50
N LEU A 159 16.75 -15.29 10.99
CA LEU A 159 15.34 -14.97 11.16
C LEU A 159 14.78 -14.43 9.82
N PRO A 160 13.69 -15.00 9.28
CA PRO A 160 13.04 -14.46 8.09
C PRO A 160 12.39 -13.13 8.43
N MET A 161 12.46 -12.18 7.50
CA MET A 161 11.83 -10.87 7.58
C MET A 161 10.69 -10.77 6.57
N PHE A 162 9.54 -10.36 7.04
CA PHE A 162 8.38 -10.07 6.21
C PHE A 162 8.26 -8.55 6.07
N THR A 163 8.16 -8.12 4.82
CA THR A 163 7.98 -6.71 4.45
C THR A 163 6.84 -6.61 3.43
N TYR A 164 6.58 -5.40 2.98
CA TYR A 164 5.51 -5.01 2.09
C TYR A 164 6.07 -4.11 1.00
N GLN A 165 5.30 -3.88 -0.06
CA GLN A 165 5.62 -2.83 -1.02
C GLN A 165 5.02 -1.53 -0.49
N THR A 166 5.86 -0.64 0.05
CA THR A 166 5.43 0.72 0.36
C THR A 166 4.97 1.42 -0.91
N LEU A 167 3.97 2.29 -0.75
CA LEU A 167 3.39 3.07 -1.85
C LEU A 167 4.21 4.34 -2.13
N GLY A 168 5.35 4.50 -1.46
CA GLY A 168 6.39 5.48 -1.75
C GLY A 168 7.52 4.94 -2.64
N PRO A 169 8.55 5.78 -2.91
CA PRO A 169 9.65 5.44 -3.82
C PRO A 169 10.44 4.16 -3.46
N ALA A 170 10.48 3.76 -2.18
CA ALA A 170 11.21 2.58 -1.73
C ALA A 170 10.52 1.23 -2.03
N GLY A 171 9.27 1.24 -2.51
CA GLY A 171 8.48 0.02 -2.75
C GLY A 171 9.19 -0.99 -3.67
N ASP A 172 9.72 -0.51 -4.80
CA ASP A 172 10.45 -1.35 -5.76
C ASP A 172 11.73 -1.93 -5.13
N ALA A 173 12.40 -1.18 -4.24
CA ALA A 173 13.60 -1.62 -3.58
C ALA A 173 13.33 -2.75 -2.57
N GLN A 174 12.15 -2.77 -1.94
CA GLN A 174 11.74 -3.86 -1.06
C GLN A 174 11.48 -5.15 -1.85
N LEU A 175 10.89 -5.06 -3.04
CA LEU A 175 10.76 -6.19 -3.96
C LEU A 175 12.15 -6.68 -4.41
N MET A 176 13.04 -5.77 -4.81
CA MET A 176 14.42 -6.10 -5.18
C MET A 176 15.19 -6.77 -4.03
N ALA A 177 14.89 -6.44 -2.76
CA ALA A 177 15.53 -7.05 -1.61
C ALA A 177 15.02 -8.47 -1.37
N ALA A 178 13.71 -8.69 -1.55
CA ALA A 178 13.11 -10.03 -1.50
C ALA A 178 13.63 -10.95 -2.62
N ASP A 179 13.91 -10.41 -3.80
CA ASP A 179 14.52 -11.17 -4.90
C ASP A 179 16.00 -11.51 -4.65
N ALA A 180 16.71 -10.69 -3.88
CA ALA A 180 18.15 -10.83 -3.65
C ALA A 180 18.51 -11.57 -2.35
N ASP A 181 17.61 -11.64 -1.38
CA ASP A 181 17.80 -12.31 -0.10
C ASP A 181 16.58 -13.19 0.23
N ALA A 182 16.78 -14.52 0.20
CA ALA A 182 15.71 -15.49 0.42
C ALA A 182 15.09 -15.44 1.83
N ALA A 183 15.74 -14.77 2.78
CA ALA A 183 15.17 -14.51 4.11
C ALA A 183 14.35 -13.20 4.16
N ILE A 184 14.13 -12.53 3.04
CA ILE A 184 13.21 -11.39 2.90
C ILE A 184 12.00 -11.82 2.07
N HIS A 185 10.82 -11.77 2.67
CA HIS A 185 9.56 -12.09 2.01
C HIS A 185 8.72 -10.83 1.81
N LEU A 186 8.40 -10.50 0.56
CA LEU A 186 7.44 -9.44 0.25
C LEU A 186 6.02 -10.02 0.32
N VAL A 187 5.23 -9.58 1.30
CA VAL A 187 3.82 -9.98 1.45
C VAL A 187 3.00 -9.54 0.24
N GLY A 188 3.23 -8.31 -0.23
CA GLY A 188 2.50 -7.68 -1.33
C GLY A 188 2.38 -6.17 -1.10
N PRO A 189 1.63 -5.45 -1.95
CA PRO A 189 1.30 -4.06 -1.73
C PRO A 189 0.12 -3.91 -0.77
N HIS A 190 0.10 -2.81 -0.01
CA HIS A 190 -1.01 -2.52 0.90
C HIS A 190 -2.08 -1.60 0.28
N TYR A 191 -2.00 -1.22 -1.00
CA TYR A 191 -2.88 -0.19 -1.57
C TYR A 191 -4.38 -0.53 -1.53
N ALA A 192 -4.76 -1.79 -1.30
CA ALA A 192 -6.16 -2.18 -1.18
C ALA A 192 -6.76 -1.85 0.19
N VAL A 193 -5.93 -1.64 1.22
CA VAL A 193 -6.41 -1.34 2.57
C VAL A 193 -6.69 0.16 2.74
N PRO A 194 -7.69 0.55 3.55
CA PRO A 194 -8.07 1.95 3.73
C PRO A 194 -7.01 2.77 4.49
N SER A 195 -6.68 3.94 3.94
CA SER A 195 -5.84 4.95 4.59
C SER A 195 -6.52 5.57 5.82
N ALA A 196 -5.80 6.39 6.59
CA ALA A 196 -6.31 7.06 7.78
C ALA A 196 -7.14 8.32 7.48
N ILE A 197 -7.35 8.69 6.20
CA ILE A 197 -8.17 9.86 5.82
C ILE A 197 -9.56 9.85 6.49
N PRO A 198 -10.35 8.76 6.49
CA PRO A 198 -11.63 8.72 7.18
C PRO A 198 -11.50 8.72 8.71
N SER A 199 -10.35 8.32 9.26
CA SER A 199 -10.12 8.24 10.71
C SER A 199 -10.03 9.64 11.35
N ARG A 200 -10.41 9.72 12.63
CA ARG A 200 -10.36 10.94 13.45
C ARG A 200 -9.63 10.69 14.77
N THR A 201 -8.85 11.68 15.21
CA THR A 201 -8.32 11.73 16.58
C THR A 201 -9.40 12.20 17.56
N THR A 202 -9.16 12.04 18.86
CA THR A 202 -10.04 12.57 19.93
C THR A 202 -10.23 14.08 19.87
N GLN A 203 -9.32 14.80 19.21
CA GLN A 203 -9.35 16.26 19.02
C GLN A 203 -10.05 16.64 17.70
N GLY A 204 -10.65 15.69 16.99
CA GLY A 204 -11.38 15.94 15.73
C GLY A 204 -10.48 16.21 14.53
N ARG A 205 -9.18 15.90 14.61
CA ARG A 205 -8.26 15.98 13.47
C ARG A 205 -8.32 14.69 12.66
N HIS A 206 -8.38 14.81 11.34
CA HIS A 206 -8.31 13.66 10.45
C HIS A 206 -6.90 13.07 10.33
N GLY A 207 -6.84 11.76 10.05
CA GLY A 207 -5.58 11.07 9.77
C GLY A 207 -5.00 11.43 8.40
N ASP A 208 -3.68 11.36 8.28
CA ASP A 208 -2.99 11.64 7.01
C ASP A 208 -3.08 10.46 6.04
N PRO A 209 -3.12 10.70 4.71
CA PRO A 209 -3.29 9.67 3.68
C PRO A 209 -2.19 8.61 3.68
N ILE A 210 -1.01 8.92 4.20
CA ILE A 210 0.15 8.03 4.24
C ILE A 210 0.04 6.94 5.31
N HIS A 211 -0.84 7.12 6.31
CA HIS A 211 -1.07 6.13 7.36
C HIS A 211 -2.29 5.28 7.03
N LEU A 212 -2.37 4.09 7.63
CA LEU A 212 -3.55 3.23 7.53
C LEU A 212 -4.58 3.60 8.61
N SER A 213 -5.85 3.38 8.30
CA SER A 213 -6.92 3.41 9.31
C SER A 213 -6.81 2.23 10.27
N ALA A 214 -7.59 2.21 11.36
CA ALA A 214 -7.61 1.07 12.26
C ALA A 214 -8.04 -0.25 11.58
N ASP A 215 -9.06 -0.22 10.72
CA ASP A 215 -9.44 -1.39 9.93
C ASP A 215 -8.35 -1.75 8.90
N GLY A 216 -7.69 -0.75 8.31
CA GLY A 216 -6.56 -0.95 7.39
C GLY A 216 -5.35 -1.62 8.04
N GLU A 217 -4.96 -1.18 9.23
CA GLU A 217 -3.90 -1.79 10.05
C GLU A 217 -4.23 -3.25 10.38
N ARG A 218 -5.46 -3.51 10.87
CA ARG A 218 -5.88 -4.86 11.25
C ARG A 218 -5.96 -5.80 10.04
N TRP A 219 -6.53 -5.32 8.93
CA TRP A 219 -6.60 -6.09 7.68
C TRP A 219 -5.20 -6.39 7.14
N TRP A 220 -4.32 -5.38 7.06
CA TRP A 220 -2.96 -5.61 6.63
C TRP A 220 -2.21 -6.58 7.55
N GLY A 221 -2.43 -6.49 8.86
CA GLY A 221 -1.96 -7.47 9.83
C GLY A 221 -2.38 -8.91 9.50
N GLU A 222 -3.66 -9.15 9.19
CA GLU A 222 -4.13 -10.48 8.76
C GLU A 222 -3.46 -10.95 7.47
N GLN A 223 -3.28 -10.06 6.49
CA GLN A 223 -2.59 -10.38 5.24
C GLN A 223 -1.16 -10.85 5.51
N VAL A 224 -0.45 -10.18 6.43
CA VAL A 224 0.89 -10.57 6.86
C VAL A 224 0.87 -11.89 7.61
N GLY A 225 -0.07 -12.06 8.55
CA GLY A 225 -0.24 -13.30 9.31
C GLY A 225 -0.48 -14.51 8.41
N LYS A 226 -1.31 -14.35 7.36
CA LYS A 226 -1.55 -15.35 6.33
C LYS A 226 -0.26 -15.76 5.62
N VAL A 227 0.52 -14.79 5.14
CA VAL A 227 1.78 -15.06 4.42
C VAL A 227 2.84 -15.66 5.36
N MET A 228 2.95 -15.15 6.59
CA MET A 228 3.82 -15.74 7.62
C MET A 228 3.43 -17.18 7.92
N HIS A 229 2.13 -17.51 7.98
CA HIS A 229 1.69 -18.88 8.18
C HIS A 229 2.18 -19.79 7.06
N ARG A 230 1.98 -19.38 5.80
CA ARG A 230 2.37 -20.13 4.60
C ARG A 230 3.88 -20.39 4.54
N VAL A 231 4.68 -19.35 4.77
CA VAL A 231 6.14 -19.49 4.74
C VAL A 231 6.64 -20.31 5.94
N LEU A 232 6.24 -19.95 7.17
CA LEU A 232 6.86 -20.52 8.39
C LEU A 232 6.32 -21.90 8.78
N HIS A 233 5.14 -22.28 8.30
CA HIS A 233 4.46 -23.49 8.75
C HIS A 233 4.00 -24.41 7.62
N GLN A 234 3.91 -23.90 6.38
CA GLN A 234 3.57 -24.70 5.20
C GLN A 234 4.75 -24.82 4.23
N ASP A 235 5.91 -24.26 4.58
CA ASP A 235 7.14 -24.25 3.77
C ASP A 235 6.89 -23.73 2.33
N GLU A 236 5.96 -22.79 2.17
CA GLU A 236 5.63 -22.20 0.87
C GLU A 236 6.73 -21.22 0.45
N GLU A 237 7.27 -21.39 -0.76
CA GLU A 237 8.16 -20.42 -1.42
C GLU A 237 7.36 -19.20 -1.89
N TRP A 238 6.96 -18.37 -0.92
CA TRP A 238 6.07 -17.26 -1.17
C TRP A 238 6.65 -16.24 -2.15
N GLN A 239 5.85 -15.87 -3.13
CA GLN A 239 6.08 -14.77 -4.05
C GLN A 239 4.80 -13.94 -4.13
N PRO A 240 4.87 -12.59 -4.10
CA PRO A 240 3.69 -11.76 -4.28
C PRO A 240 3.18 -11.87 -5.73
N LEU A 241 1.91 -11.52 -5.95
CA LEU A 241 1.37 -11.40 -7.31
C LEU A 241 2.17 -10.33 -8.09
N ARG A 242 2.85 -10.74 -9.15
CA ARG A 242 3.78 -9.87 -9.91
C ARG A 242 4.01 -10.34 -11.35
N PRO A 243 4.37 -9.44 -12.28
CA PRO A 243 4.67 -9.84 -13.66
C PRO A 243 5.96 -10.69 -13.72
N LEU A 244 5.87 -11.80 -14.45
CA LEU A 244 6.99 -12.70 -14.77
C LEU A 244 7.62 -12.37 -16.13
N GLY A 245 6.81 -11.90 -17.08
CA GLY A 245 7.27 -11.49 -18.40
C GLY A 245 6.15 -10.87 -19.22
N ALA A 246 6.50 -10.03 -20.20
CA ALA A 246 5.57 -9.43 -21.13
C ALA A 246 6.05 -9.60 -22.57
N ARG A 247 5.13 -9.87 -23.48
CA ARG A 247 5.43 -10.17 -24.88
C ARG A 247 4.42 -9.53 -25.82
N LEU A 248 4.93 -8.78 -26.81
CA LEU A 248 4.13 -8.16 -27.87
C LEU A 248 3.73 -9.25 -28.87
N GLY A 249 2.44 -9.35 -29.17
CA GLY A 249 1.90 -10.29 -30.14
C GLY A 249 2.43 -10.04 -31.56
N THR A 250 2.38 -11.05 -32.42
CA THR A 250 2.89 -10.99 -33.80
C THR A 250 2.26 -9.86 -34.62
N GLU A 251 0.96 -9.64 -34.47
CA GLU A 251 0.23 -8.54 -35.13
C GLU A 251 0.48 -7.16 -34.48
N ARG A 252 1.28 -7.13 -33.40
CA ARG A 252 1.65 -5.93 -32.63
C ARG A 252 0.46 -5.12 -32.10
N ASP A 253 -0.73 -5.71 -32.08
CA ASP A 253 -2.00 -5.15 -31.61
C ASP A 253 -2.35 -5.54 -30.17
N SER A 254 -1.50 -6.36 -29.55
CA SER A 254 -1.77 -6.92 -28.23
C SER A 254 -0.49 -7.27 -27.49
N ILE A 255 -0.55 -7.21 -26.16
CA ILE A 255 0.55 -7.58 -25.27
C ILE A 255 0.04 -8.63 -24.30
N LEU A 256 0.73 -9.76 -24.20
CA LEU A 256 0.44 -10.81 -23.23
C LEU A 256 1.44 -10.71 -22.07
N ILE A 257 0.92 -10.55 -20.86
CA ILE A 257 1.70 -10.49 -19.62
C ILE A 257 1.45 -11.77 -18.85
N GLU A 258 2.53 -12.50 -18.54
CA GLU A 258 2.52 -13.64 -17.63
C GLU A 258 2.81 -13.15 -16.21
N PHE A 259 2.15 -13.74 -15.21
CA PHE A 259 2.30 -13.40 -13.81
C PHE A 259 2.67 -14.63 -12.98
N ILE A 260 3.41 -14.39 -11.90
CA ILE A 260 3.37 -15.28 -10.73
C ILE A 260 2.06 -14.97 -10.01
N VAL A 261 1.20 -15.97 -9.82
CA VAL A 261 -0.11 -15.82 -9.17
C VAL A 261 -0.18 -16.76 -7.98
N PRO A 262 -0.17 -16.27 -6.73
CA PRO A 262 -0.10 -17.13 -5.55
C PRO A 262 -1.27 -18.11 -5.46
N ARG A 263 -2.49 -17.66 -5.78
CA ARG A 263 -3.70 -18.48 -5.85
C ARG A 263 -4.50 -18.15 -7.12
N PRO A 264 -4.20 -18.77 -8.27
CA PRO A 264 -4.90 -18.50 -9.53
C PRO A 264 -6.39 -18.89 -9.48
N PRO A 265 -7.25 -18.30 -10.33
CA PRO A 265 -6.92 -17.40 -11.44
C PRO A 265 -6.71 -15.93 -11.06
N LEU A 266 -6.13 -15.17 -12.00
CA LEU A 266 -6.19 -13.71 -12.00
C LEU A 266 -7.63 -13.23 -12.13
N VAL A 267 -7.90 -12.11 -11.47
CA VAL A 267 -9.13 -11.33 -11.64
C VAL A 267 -8.80 -9.86 -11.80
N VAL A 268 -9.45 -9.25 -12.79
CA VAL A 268 -9.56 -7.79 -12.91
C VAL A 268 -10.76 -7.35 -12.06
N ASP A 269 -10.47 -6.94 -10.83
CA ASP A 269 -11.47 -6.54 -9.83
C ASP A 269 -11.95 -5.10 -10.05
N THR A 270 -13.23 -4.95 -10.35
CA THR A 270 -13.89 -3.65 -10.50
C THR A 270 -15.02 -3.46 -9.49
N THR A 271 -15.06 -4.33 -8.47
CA THR A 271 -16.19 -4.42 -7.53
C THR A 271 -15.81 -4.01 -6.13
N PHE A 272 -14.57 -4.30 -5.71
CA PHE A 272 -14.04 -3.92 -4.41
C PHE A 272 -13.31 -2.58 -4.52
N LEU A 273 -12.30 -2.47 -5.40
CA LEU A 273 -11.64 -1.20 -5.68
C LEU A 273 -12.34 -0.48 -6.84
N ALA A 274 -12.35 0.86 -6.78
CA ALA A 274 -12.77 1.68 -7.91
C ALA A 274 -12.03 1.27 -9.18
N ARG A 275 -12.73 1.13 -10.30
CA ARG A 275 -12.10 0.79 -11.58
C ARG A 275 -11.07 1.87 -11.94
N GLN A 276 -9.80 1.49 -12.05
CA GLN A 276 -8.73 2.36 -12.49
C GLN A 276 -8.79 2.40 -14.02
N GLU A 277 -9.21 3.53 -14.58
CA GLU A 277 -9.18 3.75 -16.02
C GLU A 277 -9.09 5.23 -16.35
N ILE A 278 -8.50 5.58 -17.50
CA ILE A 278 -8.47 6.95 -18.02
C ILE A 278 -8.92 6.88 -19.48
N ALA A 279 -10.19 7.21 -19.72
CA ALA A 279 -10.79 7.20 -21.05
C ALA A 279 -10.17 8.26 -21.98
N THR A 280 -10.11 7.94 -23.27
CA THR A 280 -9.78 8.83 -24.39
C THR A 280 -10.87 8.70 -25.46
N ASN A 281 -10.77 9.47 -26.55
CA ASN A 281 -11.78 9.41 -27.62
C ASN A 281 -11.88 8.02 -28.29
N ASP A 282 -10.75 7.30 -28.37
CA ASP A 282 -10.62 6.05 -29.14
C ASP A 282 -10.34 4.83 -28.22
N GLY A 283 -10.47 4.97 -26.90
CA GLY A 283 -10.17 3.90 -25.94
C GLY A 283 -9.73 4.41 -24.57
N PHE A 284 -8.61 3.91 -24.07
CA PHE A 284 -8.10 4.24 -22.74
C PHE A 284 -6.59 4.50 -22.74
N SER A 285 -6.13 5.54 -22.06
CA SER A 285 -4.69 5.76 -21.82
C SER A 285 -4.18 4.98 -20.60
N SER A 286 -5.10 4.45 -19.79
CA SER A 286 -4.83 3.52 -18.69
C SER A 286 -6.09 2.70 -18.42
N LEU A 287 -5.95 1.40 -18.17
CA LEU A 287 -7.08 0.50 -17.95
C LEU A 287 -6.69 -0.62 -16.97
N ALA A 288 -7.53 -0.85 -15.96
CA ALA A 288 -7.30 -1.82 -14.87
C ALA A 288 -5.99 -1.62 -14.09
N GLY A 289 -5.45 -0.39 -14.07
CA GLY A 289 -4.16 -0.06 -13.48
C GLY A 289 -3.01 -0.06 -14.48
N LEU A 290 -3.17 -0.66 -15.66
CA LEU A 290 -2.13 -0.84 -16.67
C LEU A 290 -2.03 0.39 -17.58
N GLN A 291 -0.81 0.80 -17.89
CA GLN A 291 -0.49 1.83 -18.88
C GLN A 291 0.66 1.34 -19.76
N VAL A 292 0.52 1.51 -21.07
CA VAL A 292 1.58 1.18 -22.05
C VAL A 292 2.17 2.47 -22.58
N ARG A 293 3.50 2.55 -22.64
CA ARG A 293 4.24 3.67 -23.26
C ARG A 293 5.13 3.15 -24.37
N ASP A 294 5.18 3.87 -25.48
CA ASP A 294 6.09 3.56 -26.58
C ASP A 294 7.53 3.99 -26.26
N LYS A 295 8.46 3.80 -27.20
CA LYS A 295 9.88 4.15 -27.03
C LYS A 295 10.12 5.64 -26.79
N SER A 296 9.19 6.50 -27.20
CA SER A 296 9.25 7.96 -26.99
C SER A 296 8.71 8.38 -25.62
N GLY A 297 8.08 7.46 -24.89
CA GLY A 297 7.43 7.71 -23.62
C GLY A 297 5.97 8.16 -23.76
N GLN A 298 5.43 8.22 -24.99
CA GLN A 298 4.03 8.56 -25.24
C GLN A 298 3.13 7.40 -24.83
N THR A 299 1.99 7.72 -24.23
CA THR A 299 1.00 6.72 -23.85
C THR A 299 0.30 6.13 -25.06
N VAL A 300 0.26 4.79 -25.13
CA VAL A 300 -0.43 4.02 -26.17
C VAL A 300 -1.88 3.81 -25.76
N THR A 301 -2.82 4.04 -26.68
CA THR A 301 -4.25 3.82 -26.43
C THR A 301 -4.57 2.32 -26.36
N LEU A 302 -5.21 1.92 -25.28
CA LEU A 302 -5.66 0.56 -25.00
C LEU A 302 -7.14 0.42 -25.37
N ALA A 303 -7.51 -0.71 -25.94
CA ALA A 303 -8.89 -1.09 -26.22
C ALA A 303 -9.50 -1.93 -25.11
N ALA A 304 -8.74 -2.88 -24.55
CA ALA A 304 -9.22 -3.80 -23.51
C ALA A 304 -8.07 -4.39 -22.67
N VAL A 305 -8.43 -4.87 -21.48
CA VAL A 305 -7.61 -5.74 -20.64
C VAL A 305 -8.43 -6.97 -20.31
N GLU A 306 -7.92 -8.14 -20.67
CA GLU A 306 -8.64 -9.42 -20.59
C GLU A 306 -7.82 -10.44 -19.79
N VAL A 307 -8.48 -11.25 -18.97
CA VAL A 307 -7.85 -12.45 -18.39
C VAL A 307 -7.74 -13.49 -19.50
N ALA A 308 -6.52 -13.70 -20.00
CA ALA A 308 -6.25 -14.59 -21.12
C ALA A 308 -6.07 -16.06 -20.69
N ALA A 309 -5.56 -16.26 -19.48
CA ALA A 309 -5.46 -17.56 -18.79
C ALA A 309 -5.42 -17.31 -17.27
N PRO A 310 -5.50 -18.36 -16.42
CA PRO A 310 -5.44 -18.20 -14.97
C PRO A 310 -4.22 -17.40 -14.45
N THR A 311 -3.14 -17.32 -15.21
CA THR A 311 -1.91 -16.61 -14.85
C THR A 311 -1.51 -15.50 -15.82
N SER A 312 -2.35 -15.15 -16.78
CA SER A 312 -1.98 -14.16 -17.81
C SER A 312 -3.08 -13.16 -18.15
N LEU A 313 -2.65 -11.93 -18.40
CA LEU A 313 -3.49 -10.86 -18.92
C LEU A 313 -3.10 -10.52 -20.35
N ARG A 314 -4.09 -10.29 -21.20
CA ARG A 314 -3.90 -9.70 -22.52
C ARG A 314 -4.36 -8.25 -22.50
N ILE A 315 -3.45 -7.35 -22.85
CA ILE A 315 -3.79 -5.97 -23.21
C ILE A 315 -4.05 -5.94 -24.71
N ARG A 316 -5.20 -5.43 -25.13
CA ARG A 316 -5.49 -5.09 -26.53
C ARG A 316 -5.17 -3.62 -26.75
N LEU A 317 -4.40 -3.31 -27.79
CA LEU A 317 -4.11 -1.95 -28.21
C LEU A 317 -5.20 -1.49 -29.17
N ALA A 318 -5.56 -0.20 -29.13
CA ALA A 318 -6.55 0.35 -30.05
C ALA A 318 -6.05 0.36 -31.49
N ARG A 319 -4.72 0.38 -31.69
CA ARG A 319 -4.03 0.27 -32.98
C ARG A 319 -2.73 -0.52 -32.77
N ALA A 320 -2.34 -1.29 -33.77
CA ALA A 320 -1.06 -2.00 -33.75
C ALA A 320 0.11 -1.02 -33.59
N LEU A 321 1.12 -1.42 -32.83
CA LEU A 321 2.36 -0.65 -32.72
C LEU A 321 3.14 -0.76 -34.04
N PRO A 322 3.67 0.36 -34.57
CA PRO A 322 4.58 0.34 -35.71
C PRO A 322 5.75 -0.63 -35.50
N GLU A 323 6.28 -1.18 -36.60
CA GLU A 323 7.35 -2.21 -36.56
C GLU A 323 8.61 -1.74 -35.83
N ASP A 324 8.94 -0.45 -35.89
CA ASP A 324 10.12 0.15 -35.27
C ASP A 324 9.91 0.57 -33.80
N GLN A 325 8.71 0.35 -33.24
CA GLN A 325 8.34 0.81 -31.90
C GLN A 325 8.47 -0.29 -30.85
N THR A 326 9.23 -0.04 -29.80
CA THR A 326 9.17 -0.86 -28.57
C THR A 326 8.21 -0.24 -27.58
N CYS A 327 7.79 -1.00 -26.57
CA CYS A 327 6.95 -0.47 -25.51
C CYS A 327 7.33 -1.00 -24.13
N LYS A 328 6.86 -0.28 -23.12
CA LYS A 328 6.98 -0.63 -21.71
C LYS A 328 5.61 -0.55 -21.03
N ILE A 329 5.44 -1.33 -19.98
CA ILE A 329 4.20 -1.39 -19.20
C ILE A 329 4.48 -0.87 -17.80
N SER A 330 3.60 -0.01 -17.31
CA SER A 330 3.54 0.36 -15.90
C SER A 330 2.19 -0.06 -15.33
N TYR A 331 2.17 -0.32 -14.03
CA TYR A 331 0.98 -0.70 -13.29
C TYR A 331 0.92 0.08 -11.97
N GLY A 332 -0.17 0.80 -11.78
CA GLY A 332 -0.36 1.62 -10.58
C GLY A 332 -0.52 3.10 -10.88
N HIS A 333 -1.71 3.64 -10.67
CA HIS A 333 -1.97 5.07 -10.74
C HIS A 333 -2.99 5.48 -9.67
N PRO A 334 -2.95 6.73 -9.16
CA PRO A 334 -3.91 7.17 -8.15
C PRO A 334 -5.26 7.59 -8.75
N PHE A 335 -5.36 7.77 -10.07
CA PHE A 335 -6.57 8.21 -10.76
C PHE A 335 -7.69 7.18 -10.62
N ALA A 336 -8.90 7.65 -10.29
CA ALA A 336 -10.09 6.83 -10.25
C ALA A 336 -11.18 7.32 -11.22
N SER A 337 -11.46 8.63 -11.29
CA SER A 337 -12.50 9.14 -12.20
C SER A 337 -12.30 10.60 -12.60
N ALA A 338 -12.67 10.93 -13.84
CA ALA A 338 -12.78 12.31 -14.31
C ALA A 338 -14.17 12.85 -13.94
N LEU A 339 -14.21 13.95 -13.19
CA LEU A 339 -15.46 14.50 -12.64
C LEU A 339 -15.95 15.75 -13.39
N GLY A 340 -15.24 16.15 -14.45
CA GLY A 340 -15.59 17.31 -15.27
C GLY A 340 -15.39 18.63 -14.52
N SER A 341 -16.17 19.64 -14.89
CA SER A 341 -16.04 21.00 -14.37
C SER A 341 -16.89 21.25 -13.12
N VAL A 342 -16.33 22.01 -12.18
CA VAL A 342 -17.06 22.62 -11.07
C VAL A 342 -18.01 23.69 -11.60
N ILE A 343 -19.31 23.58 -11.31
CA ILE A 343 -20.32 24.54 -11.77
C ILE A 343 -20.73 25.53 -10.68
N ALA A 344 -20.63 25.13 -9.41
CA ALA A 344 -20.87 26.00 -8.27
C ALA A 344 -20.05 25.54 -7.07
N LEU A 345 -19.75 26.50 -6.20
CA LEU A 345 -19.21 26.29 -4.86
C LEU A 345 -20.15 26.97 -3.88
N ARG A 346 -20.48 26.29 -2.79
CA ARG A 346 -21.34 26.85 -1.75
C ARG A 346 -20.91 26.39 -0.37
N LYS A 347 -21.35 27.13 0.64
CA LYS A 347 -21.17 26.73 2.03
C LYS A 347 -21.95 25.45 2.31
N GLY A 348 -21.28 24.44 2.83
CA GLY A 348 -21.90 23.21 3.30
C GLY A 348 -22.36 23.32 4.76
N PRO A 349 -23.04 22.29 5.28
CA PRO A 349 -23.40 22.23 6.70
C PRO A 349 -22.16 22.18 7.59
N GLU A 350 -22.29 22.62 8.83
CA GLU A 350 -21.27 22.36 9.84
C GLU A 350 -21.31 20.88 10.23
N VAL A 351 -20.15 20.23 10.28
CA VAL A 351 -20.01 18.82 10.68
C VAL A 351 -19.00 18.75 11.81
N ASP A 352 -19.43 18.27 12.98
CA ASP A 352 -18.61 18.16 14.19
C ASP A 352 -17.85 19.46 14.55
N GLY A 353 -18.54 20.61 14.46
CA GLY A 353 -17.93 21.91 14.77
C GLY A 353 -16.97 22.43 13.68
N GLN A 354 -16.91 21.78 12.51
CA GLN A 354 -16.07 22.19 11.39
C GLN A 354 -16.91 22.72 10.23
N THR A 355 -16.49 23.87 9.69
CA THR A 355 -17.09 24.41 8.46
C THR A 355 -16.78 23.49 7.28
N THR A 356 -17.77 23.24 6.43
CA THR A 356 -17.58 22.51 5.18
C THR A 356 -17.95 23.37 3.98
N GLU A 357 -17.41 23.00 2.82
CA GLU A 357 -17.77 23.54 1.52
C GLU A 357 -18.22 22.42 0.59
N GLU A 358 -19.06 22.77 -0.36
CA GLU A 358 -19.65 21.85 -1.32
C GLU A 358 -19.28 22.25 -2.76
N ILE A 359 -18.72 21.28 -3.49
CA ILE A 359 -18.46 21.35 -4.92
C ILE A 359 -19.66 20.74 -5.64
N VAL A 360 -20.33 21.55 -6.46
CA VAL A 360 -21.43 21.08 -7.31
C VAL A 360 -20.90 20.82 -8.71
N LEU A 361 -21.18 19.63 -9.23
CA LEU A 361 -20.74 19.20 -10.57
C LEU A 361 -21.84 19.35 -11.61
N LYS A 362 -21.47 19.28 -12.88
CA LYS A 362 -22.43 19.37 -14.00
C LYS A 362 -23.29 18.12 -14.17
N SER A 363 -22.79 16.96 -13.72
CA SER A 363 -23.40 15.65 -13.96
C SER A 363 -23.39 14.81 -12.68
N SER A 364 -24.23 13.79 -12.63
CA SER A 364 -24.12 12.73 -11.62
C SER A 364 -22.95 11.79 -11.93
N PHE A 365 -22.26 11.41 -10.86
CA PHE A 365 -21.13 10.48 -10.81
C PHE A 365 -21.32 9.47 -9.67
N ALA A 366 -22.55 9.32 -9.15
CA ALA A 366 -22.82 8.51 -7.95
C ALA A 366 -22.30 7.07 -8.09
N ASN A 367 -22.53 6.44 -9.24
CA ASN A 367 -22.08 5.08 -9.50
C ASN A 367 -20.54 4.99 -9.61
N GLN A 368 -19.91 5.94 -10.28
CA GLN A 368 -18.44 5.98 -10.45
C GLN A 368 -17.73 6.23 -9.13
N LEU A 369 -18.31 7.05 -8.25
CA LEU A 369 -17.75 7.40 -6.95
C LEU A 369 -18.10 6.39 -5.85
N LYS A 370 -19.07 5.50 -6.08
CA LYS A 370 -19.57 4.57 -5.06
C LYS A 370 -18.46 3.71 -4.43
N PRO A 371 -17.55 3.07 -5.19
CA PRO A 371 -16.45 2.31 -4.59
C PRO A 371 -15.54 3.18 -3.72
N LEU A 372 -15.26 4.41 -4.15
CA LEU A 372 -14.44 5.36 -3.38
C LEU A 372 -15.11 5.80 -2.07
N THR A 373 -16.43 5.96 -2.09
CA THR A 373 -17.19 6.25 -0.86
C THR A 373 -17.29 5.03 0.06
N ASP A 374 -17.31 3.81 -0.48
CA ASP A 374 -17.26 2.58 0.34
C ASP A 374 -15.87 2.39 0.98
N GLU A 375 -14.82 3.00 0.43
CA GLU A 375 -13.51 3.13 1.09
C GLU A 375 -13.47 4.23 2.17
N GLY A 376 -14.58 4.94 2.39
CA GLY A 376 -14.77 5.97 3.42
C GLY A 376 -14.27 7.36 3.06
N ALA A 377 -13.23 7.48 2.22
CA ALA A 377 -12.75 8.77 1.73
C ALA A 377 -11.92 8.63 0.45
N PHE A 378 -11.88 9.70 -0.34
CA PHE A 378 -11.00 9.83 -1.50
C PHE A 378 -10.51 11.27 -1.65
N LEU A 379 -9.58 11.50 -2.57
CA LEU A 379 -9.04 12.82 -2.87
C LEU A 379 -9.71 13.38 -4.12
N VAL A 380 -10.04 14.67 -4.10
CA VAL A 380 -10.40 15.44 -5.29
C VAL A 380 -9.27 16.39 -5.59
N THR A 381 -8.79 16.38 -6.84
CA THR A 381 -7.66 17.20 -7.30
C THR A 381 -8.04 17.95 -8.58
N THR A 382 -7.59 19.21 -8.72
CA THR A 382 -7.76 19.97 -9.97
C THR A 382 -6.83 19.46 -11.08
N THR A 383 -7.32 19.47 -12.31
CA THR A 383 -6.54 19.19 -13.54
C THR A 383 -6.36 20.42 -14.42
N SER A 384 -6.98 21.54 -14.07
CA SER A 384 -6.78 22.85 -14.70
C SER A 384 -6.71 23.97 -13.66
N GLY A 385 -6.04 25.06 -14.01
CA GLY A 385 -5.79 26.18 -13.10
C GLY A 385 -4.83 25.82 -11.97
N SER A 386 -4.97 26.51 -10.83
CA SER A 386 -4.12 26.27 -9.65
C SER A 386 -4.31 24.88 -9.07
N THR A 387 -3.21 24.19 -8.80
CA THR A 387 -3.20 22.85 -8.18
C THR A 387 -3.82 22.91 -6.79
N THR A 388 -5.03 22.35 -6.66
CA THR A 388 -5.82 22.27 -5.44
C THR A 388 -6.16 20.82 -5.18
N ARG A 389 -6.21 20.42 -3.91
CA ARG A 389 -6.61 19.08 -3.51
C ARG A 389 -7.27 19.09 -2.14
N ALA A 390 -8.34 18.32 -1.97
CA ALA A 390 -8.97 18.09 -0.67
C ALA A 390 -9.42 16.62 -0.54
N PRO A 391 -9.43 16.07 0.68
CA PRO A 391 -10.17 14.85 0.97
C PRO A 391 -11.68 15.11 0.92
N VAL A 392 -12.40 14.17 0.31
CA VAL A 392 -13.87 14.12 0.27
C VAL A 392 -14.32 12.87 0.99
N ARG A 393 -15.22 13.04 1.95
CA ARG A 393 -15.80 11.97 2.78
C ARG A 393 -17.31 11.83 2.60
N HIS A 394 -17.93 12.76 1.88
CA HIS A 394 -19.36 12.77 1.67
C HIS A 394 -19.68 13.18 0.23
N VAL A 395 -20.50 12.34 -0.41
CA VAL A 395 -21.02 12.51 -1.76
C VAL A 395 -22.54 12.42 -1.67
N SER A 396 -23.23 13.40 -2.24
CA SER A 396 -24.69 13.38 -2.39
C SER A 396 -25.09 13.71 -3.81
N GLU A 397 -26.35 13.48 -4.13
CA GLU A 397 -26.96 13.88 -5.39
C GLU A 397 -28.10 14.86 -5.12
N GLU A 398 -28.13 15.96 -5.89
CA GLU A 398 -29.19 16.95 -5.86
C GLU A 398 -29.61 17.27 -7.28
N ASN A 399 -30.89 17.12 -7.63
CA ASN A 399 -31.41 17.43 -8.96
C ASN A 399 -30.61 16.77 -10.12
N GLY A 400 -30.13 15.55 -9.91
CA GLY A 400 -29.36 14.80 -10.92
C GLY A 400 -27.90 15.22 -11.08
N VAL A 401 -27.37 16.04 -10.16
CA VAL A 401 -25.94 16.40 -10.13
C VAL A 401 -25.25 15.94 -8.85
N THR A 402 -23.97 15.58 -8.97
CA THR A 402 -23.14 15.23 -7.81
C THR A 402 -22.75 16.47 -7.02
N VAL A 403 -22.84 16.35 -5.69
CA VAL A 403 -22.34 17.31 -4.71
C VAL A 403 -21.27 16.62 -3.86
N LEU A 404 -20.07 17.20 -3.83
CA LEU A 404 -18.94 16.71 -3.04
C LEU A 404 -18.68 17.65 -1.87
N ARG A 405 -18.58 17.12 -0.65
CA ARG A 405 -18.31 17.93 0.54
C ARG A 405 -16.88 17.72 1.06
N TYR A 406 -16.21 18.82 1.37
CA TYR A 406 -14.87 18.83 1.95
C TYR A 406 -14.74 19.86 3.08
N GLU A 407 -13.71 19.72 3.92
CA GLU A 407 -13.35 20.68 4.96
C GLU A 407 -12.26 21.64 4.41
N PRO A 408 -12.48 22.96 4.32
CA PRO A 408 -11.50 23.89 3.78
C PRO A 408 -10.15 23.89 4.50
N ARG A 409 -10.13 23.54 5.80
CA ARG A 409 -8.89 23.40 6.58
C ARG A 409 -7.96 22.28 6.09
N GLU A 410 -8.46 21.35 5.27
CA GLU A 410 -7.70 20.24 4.70
C GLU A 410 -7.26 20.50 3.25
N LEU A 411 -7.48 21.71 2.73
CA LEU A 411 -7.02 22.10 1.40
C LEU A 411 -5.49 22.05 1.32
N ARG A 412 -4.98 21.36 0.32
CA ARG A 412 -3.56 21.38 0.01
C ARG A 412 -3.12 22.81 -0.28
N ASN A 413 -2.11 23.27 0.45
CA ASN A 413 -1.54 24.63 0.34
C ASN A 413 -2.54 25.77 0.59
N ASN A 414 -3.70 25.50 1.21
CA ASN A 414 -4.78 26.48 1.43
C ASN A 414 -5.28 27.15 0.13
N ILE A 415 -5.20 26.47 -1.00
CA ILE A 415 -5.72 26.99 -2.28
C ILE A 415 -7.17 26.47 -2.44
N PRO A 416 -8.18 27.34 -2.57
CA PRO A 416 -9.57 26.92 -2.75
C PRO A 416 -9.86 26.46 -4.19
N PHE A 417 -10.88 25.62 -4.34
CA PHE A 417 -11.45 25.32 -5.66
C PHE A 417 -12.10 26.57 -6.26
N ALA A 418 -12.26 26.57 -7.59
CA ALA A 418 -12.93 27.64 -8.32
C ALA A 418 -13.91 27.07 -9.37
N VAL A 419 -14.98 27.81 -9.63
CA VAL A 419 -15.94 27.51 -10.71
C VAL A 419 -15.22 27.49 -12.05
N GLY A 420 -15.56 26.51 -12.89
CA GLY A 420 -14.94 26.28 -14.20
C GLY A 420 -13.72 25.36 -14.16
N GLN A 421 -13.10 25.13 -13.00
CA GLN A 421 -11.99 24.17 -12.90
C GLN A 421 -12.46 22.75 -13.19
N THR A 422 -11.63 22.01 -13.92
CA THR A 422 -11.80 20.58 -14.10
C THR A 422 -11.15 19.84 -12.94
N ILE A 423 -11.83 18.79 -12.44
CA ILE A 423 -11.37 17.99 -11.30
C ILE A 423 -11.43 16.49 -11.58
N VAL A 424 -10.65 15.74 -10.82
CA VAL A 424 -10.61 14.28 -10.83
C VAL A 424 -10.74 13.72 -9.42
N ALA A 425 -11.34 12.54 -9.29
CA ALA A 425 -11.26 11.72 -8.09
C ALA A 425 -10.02 10.82 -8.14
N GLN A 426 -9.36 10.68 -7.00
CA GLN A 426 -8.16 9.88 -6.81
C GLN A 426 -8.24 9.10 -5.51
N ARG A 427 -7.68 7.88 -5.49
CA ARG A 427 -7.37 7.20 -4.23
C ARG A 427 -6.17 7.87 -3.57
N SER A 428 -5.98 7.62 -2.27
CA SER A 428 -4.84 8.18 -1.50
C SER A 428 -3.49 7.75 -2.05
N PHE A 429 -3.44 6.60 -2.69
CA PHE A 429 -2.24 6.00 -3.25
C PHE A 429 -2.46 5.47 -4.66
N SER A 430 -1.34 5.22 -5.37
CA SER A 430 -1.36 4.45 -6.60
C SER A 430 -1.88 3.04 -6.36
N TYR A 431 -2.69 2.56 -7.30
CA TYR A 431 -3.30 1.25 -7.22
C TYR A 431 -3.60 0.70 -8.61
N GLY A 432 -4.01 -0.56 -8.67
CA GLY A 432 -4.65 -1.13 -9.84
C GLY A 432 -5.67 -2.20 -9.44
N ASN A 433 -6.23 -2.87 -10.43
CA ASN A 433 -7.39 -3.75 -10.24
C ASN A 433 -7.05 -5.25 -10.33
N VAL A 434 -5.77 -5.63 -10.45
CA VAL A 434 -5.37 -7.02 -10.63
C VAL A 434 -5.09 -7.67 -9.28
N ARG A 435 -5.84 -8.74 -8.97
CA ARG A 435 -5.67 -9.58 -7.79
C ARG A 435 -5.84 -11.06 -8.15
N ASP A 436 -5.52 -11.96 -7.22
CA ASP A 436 -5.73 -13.40 -7.37
C ASP A 436 -7.04 -13.87 -6.68
N THR A 437 -7.34 -15.17 -6.64
CA THR A 437 -8.57 -15.71 -6.01
C THR A 437 -8.30 -16.43 -4.70
N ASP A 438 -7.37 -15.92 -3.89
CA ASP A 438 -7.07 -16.52 -2.59
C ASP A 438 -8.35 -16.69 -1.74
N PRO A 439 -8.73 -17.93 -1.35
CA PRO A 439 -9.97 -18.18 -0.61
C PRO A 439 -9.82 -17.98 0.90
N GLU A 440 -8.63 -17.56 1.37
CA GLU A 440 -8.38 -17.35 2.79
C GLU A 440 -9.43 -16.43 3.41
N SER A 441 -10.00 -16.89 4.53
CA SER A 441 -11.02 -16.13 5.25
C SER A 441 -10.38 -15.25 6.32
N SER A 442 -10.80 -14.00 6.36
CA SER A 442 -10.44 -13.09 7.44
C SER A 442 -11.16 -13.47 8.74
N ILE A 443 -10.47 -13.30 9.85
CA ILE A 443 -11.01 -13.48 11.21
C ILE A 443 -11.67 -12.19 11.74
N HIS A 444 -11.33 -11.05 11.15
CA HIS A 444 -11.93 -9.76 11.46
C HIS A 444 -12.88 -9.30 10.35
N ARG A 445 -13.52 -8.16 10.61
CA ARG A 445 -14.51 -7.53 9.74
C ARG A 445 -14.33 -6.03 9.84
N PHE A 446 -14.73 -5.30 8.80
CA PHE A 446 -14.80 -3.84 8.84
C PHE A 446 -15.69 -3.41 10.00
N ALA A 447 -15.10 -2.81 11.03
CA ALA A 447 -15.78 -2.37 12.22
C ALA A 447 -16.38 -0.97 12.07
N ASP A 448 -15.75 -0.10 11.28
CA ASP A 448 -16.23 1.25 11.04
C ASP A 448 -17.39 1.27 10.03
N ALA A 449 -18.52 1.87 10.43
CA ALA A 449 -19.70 2.04 9.60
C ALA A 449 -19.48 3.04 8.45
N ALA A 450 -18.42 3.88 8.52
CA ALA A 450 -18.05 4.80 7.45
C ALA A 450 -17.60 4.09 6.16
N TYR A 451 -17.27 2.79 6.22
CA TYR A 451 -16.94 1.98 5.04
C TYR A 451 -18.16 1.53 4.22
N GLY A 452 -19.29 2.22 4.35
CA GLY A 452 -20.48 2.01 3.51
C GLY A 452 -20.88 0.54 3.40
N THR A 453 -20.83 -0.01 2.19
CA THR A 453 -21.23 -1.41 1.96
C THR A 453 -20.24 -2.45 2.46
N HIS A 454 -19.00 -2.07 2.80
CA HIS A 454 -18.01 -2.97 3.41
C HIS A 454 -18.22 -3.17 4.91
N ALA A 455 -18.91 -2.26 5.59
CA ALA A 455 -19.17 -2.37 7.03
C ALA A 455 -19.74 -3.76 7.41
N GLY A 456 -19.15 -4.40 8.41
CA GLY A 456 -19.50 -5.75 8.87
C GLY A 456 -19.09 -6.91 7.97
N ARG A 457 -18.56 -6.65 6.77
CA ARG A 457 -18.03 -7.70 5.89
C ARG A 457 -16.63 -8.15 6.35
N PRO A 458 -16.25 -9.42 6.15
CA PRO A 458 -14.87 -9.85 6.37
C PRO A 458 -13.91 -9.09 5.48
N TYR A 459 -12.67 -8.92 5.93
CA TYR A 459 -11.65 -8.37 5.06
C TYR A 459 -11.32 -9.34 3.92
N PRO A 460 -11.24 -8.90 2.64
CA PRO A 460 -10.79 -9.78 1.57
C PRO A 460 -9.28 -10.00 1.67
N LEU A 461 -8.84 -11.24 1.83
CA LEU A 461 -7.42 -11.59 1.91
C LEU A 461 -6.82 -11.98 0.56
N TRP A 462 -7.27 -11.36 -0.53
CA TRP A 462 -6.67 -11.58 -1.86
C TRP A 462 -5.24 -11.05 -1.92
N ASN A 463 -4.44 -11.58 -2.84
CA ASN A 463 -3.13 -11.06 -3.14
C ASN A 463 -3.24 -10.10 -4.32
N TRP A 464 -2.92 -8.84 -4.07
CA TRP A 464 -2.97 -7.76 -5.06
C TRP A 464 -1.65 -7.65 -5.80
N CYS A 465 -1.71 -7.31 -7.09
CA CYS A 465 -0.52 -7.21 -7.93
C CYS A 465 0.37 -6.07 -7.45
N VAL A 466 1.66 -6.33 -7.29
CA VAL A 466 2.64 -5.29 -6.96
C VAL A 466 2.61 -4.17 -8.00
N LEU A 467 2.81 -2.94 -7.55
CA LEU A 467 3.08 -1.82 -8.43
C LEU A 467 4.40 -2.07 -9.18
N PHE A 468 4.46 -1.70 -10.45
CA PHE A 468 5.68 -1.77 -11.23
C PHE A 468 5.69 -0.66 -12.28
N SER A 469 6.88 -0.22 -12.67
CA SER A 469 7.07 0.83 -13.67
C SER A 469 8.05 0.37 -14.72
N ASP A 470 7.85 0.82 -15.96
CA ASP A 470 8.79 0.62 -17.07
C ASP A 470 9.15 -0.86 -17.35
N TYR A 471 8.23 -1.79 -17.12
CA TYR A 471 8.42 -3.21 -17.37
C TYR A 471 8.56 -3.46 -18.88
N THR A 472 9.70 -4.03 -19.29
CA THR A 472 10.03 -4.23 -20.70
C THR A 472 9.12 -5.26 -21.36
N VAL A 473 8.66 -4.95 -22.57
CA VAL A 473 7.93 -5.89 -23.43
C VAL A 473 8.86 -6.46 -24.48
N ASN A 474 9.00 -7.79 -24.49
CA ASN A 474 9.82 -8.49 -25.48
C ASN A 474 9.02 -8.74 -26.76
N GLU A 475 9.70 -8.83 -27.90
CA GLU A 475 9.05 -9.27 -29.13
C GLU A 475 8.80 -10.78 -29.10
N SER A 476 7.68 -11.22 -29.67
CA SER A 476 7.45 -12.64 -29.90
C SER A 476 8.48 -13.16 -30.90
N GLN A 477 9.34 -14.10 -30.49
CA GLN A 477 10.19 -14.81 -31.44
C GLN A 477 9.30 -15.64 -32.38
N SER A 478 9.47 -15.48 -33.69
CA SER A 478 8.88 -16.39 -34.66
C SER A 478 9.39 -17.80 -34.36
N ARG A 479 8.47 -18.71 -33.99
CA ARG A 479 8.80 -20.13 -33.85
C ARG A 479 9.16 -20.74 -35.19
#